data_AF-A0A9L0J9N8-F1
#
_entry.id   AF-A0A9L0J9N8-F1
#
_cell.length_a   1.000
_cell.length_b   1.000
_cell.length_c   1.000
_cell.angle_alpha   90.00
_cell.angle_beta   90.00
_cell.angle_gamma   90.00
#
_symmetry.space_group_name_H-M   'P 1'
#
loop_
_entity.id
_entity.type
_entity.pdbx_description
1 polymer ?
#
loop_
_entity_poly.entity_id
_entity_poly.type
_entity_poly.pdbx_seq_one_letter_code
_entity_poly.pdbx_strand_id
1 'polypeptide(L)'
;MLGEERREFSNAMSIQELSRTMEYHSGLENLDEDGYTQLDFSSRDITRRPVVSEKGTCAASPRWCPIAVTLGILCLVILVIAVVLGTMGVLVSSCPPNWIMHENSCYLFSTSLDSWVRSKRQCSQLGSTLLKIDSSKELEFIARQVSSQPDNSFWIGLSRHQKEGPWLWEDGSIFSSNLFQIRSTVMEENSSHNCVWIHVSIIYDQLCSVLSYSICEKKL
;
A
#
# COMPACT_ATOMS: atom_id res chain seq x y z
N MET A 1 -44.86 -24.90 -25.00
CA MET A 1 -44.32 -26.26 -24.75
C MET A 1 -43.06 -26.04 -23.93
N LEU A 2 -43.13 -25.80 -22.62
CA LEU A 2 -43.57 -26.69 -21.52
C LEU A 2 -42.78 -28.00 -21.46
N GLY A 3 -42.23 -28.24 -20.27
CA GLY A 3 -41.38 -29.36 -19.86
C GLY A 3 -40.06 -28.79 -19.28
N GLU A 4 -39.92 -28.39 -18.01
CA GLU A 4 -40.36 -29.01 -16.74
C GLU A 4 -39.95 -30.49 -16.73
N GLU A 5 -38.96 -30.90 -15.94
CA GLU A 5 -38.99 -31.26 -14.51
C GLU A 5 -37.58 -31.89 -14.27
N ARG A 6 -36.95 -32.00 -13.10
CA ARG A 6 -37.42 -32.35 -11.77
C ARG A 6 -36.25 -32.18 -10.79
N ARG A 7 -36.54 -31.50 -9.68
CA ARG A 7 -35.80 -31.59 -8.42
C ARG A 7 -36.08 -32.97 -7.82
N GLU A 8 -35.06 -33.69 -7.38
CA GLU A 8 -35.24 -34.69 -6.33
C GLU A 8 -34.57 -34.19 -5.04
N PHE A 9 -35.44 -33.79 -4.12
CA PHE A 9 -35.22 -33.86 -2.69
C PHE A 9 -35.21 -35.33 -2.29
N SER A 10 -34.29 -35.73 -1.41
CA SER A 10 -34.59 -36.78 -0.45
C SER A 10 -34.04 -36.36 0.91
N ASN A 11 -34.95 -35.79 1.70
CA ASN A 11 -34.87 -35.76 3.15
C ASN A 11 -35.06 -37.19 3.65
N ALA A 12 -34.25 -37.64 4.60
CA ALA A 12 -34.72 -38.56 5.64
C ALA A 12 -33.76 -38.53 6.82
N MET A 13 -34.10 -37.64 7.76
CA MET A 13 -33.94 -37.89 9.18
C MET A 13 -34.57 -39.25 9.51
N SER A 14 -33.84 -40.13 10.18
CA SER A 14 -34.45 -41.18 10.99
C SER A 14 -33.78 -41.16 12.36
N ILE A 15 -34.41 -40.37 13.23
CA ILE A 15 -34.25 -40.40 14.67
C ILE A 15 -35.25 -41.42 15.20
N GLN A 16 -34.75 -42.27 16.11
CA GLN A 16 -35.45 -43.03 17.14
C GLN A 16 -36.41 -44.15 16.72
N GLU A 17 -36.06 -45.37 17.12
CA GLU A 17 -36.94 -46.36 17.78
C GLU A 17 -36.07 -47.60 18.07
N LEU A 18 -36.01 -48.24 19.24
CA LEU A 18 -36.77 -48.23 20.48
C LEU A 18 -35.77 -48.42 21.64
N SER A 19 -35.84 -47.66 22.74
CA SER A 19 -36.80 -47.87 23.83
C SER A 19 -36.71 -49.26 24.45
N ARG A 20 -36.10 -49.32 25.65
CA ARG A 20 -36.72 -49.95 26.82
C ARG A 20 -36.06 -49.42 28.09
N THR A 21 -36.57 -48.28 28.58
CA THR A 21 -37.34 -48.14 29.84
C THR A 21 -36.55 -48.44 31.11
N MET A 22 -36.44 -47.46 32.00
CA MET A 22 -37.13 -47.41 33.31
C MET A 22 -36.47 -46.30 34.14
N GLU A 23 -37.20 -45.22 34.37
CA GLU A 23 -37.75 -44.83 35.70
C GLU A 23 -36.77 -43.90 36.43
N TYR A 24 -37.06 -42.60 36.52
CA TYR A 24 -37.95 -41.97 37.50
C TYR A 24 -37.50 -42.17 38.96
N HIS A 25 -36.74 -41.22 39.51
CA HIS A 25 -37.29 -40.35 40.56
C HIS A 25 -36.42 -39.11 40.82
N SER A 26 -37.16 -38.02 41.01
CA SER A 26 -36.86 -36.68 41.49
C SER A 26 -36.12 -36.57 42.84
N GLY A 27 -35.44 -35.44 43.04
CA GLY A 27 -35.09 -34.91 44.38
C GLY A 27 -33.60 -34.63 44.51
N LEU A 28 -33.10 -33.48 44.05
CA LEU A 28 -33.02 -32.21 44.78
C LEU A 28 -31.85 -32.19 45.79
N GLU A 29 -31.00 -31.19 45.58
CA GLU A 29 -29.94 -30.68 46.46
C GLU A 29 -28.74 -31.60 46.70
N ASN A 30 -27.61 -31.27 46.07
CA ASN A 30 -26.43 -30.73 46.76
C ASN A 30 -25.52 -30.09 45.71
N LEU A 31 -25.54 -28.76 45.65
CA LEU A 31 -24.56 -27.95 44.93
C LEU A 31 -23.44 -27.59 45.91
N ASP A 32 -22.21 -27.88 45.53
CA ASP A 32 -21.01 -27.25 46.03
C ASP A 32 -20.06 -26.88 44.87
N GLU A 33 -19.27 -25.82 45.11
CA GLU A 33 -18.97 -24.70 44.22
C GLU A 33 -17.53 -24.73 43.68
N ASP A 34 -16.98 -25.91 43.42
CA ASP A 34 -15.59 -26.06 42.98
C ASP A 34 -15.32 -27.29 42.10
N GLY A 35 -16.31 -27.72 41.32
CA GLY A 35 -16.09 -28.32 39.98
C GLY A 35 -15.11 -29.49 39.85
N TYR A 36 -14.97 -30.33 40.87
CA TYR A 36 -14.20 -31.59 40.78
C TYR A 36 -15.00 -32.78 41.28
N THR A 37 -14.98 -33.87 40.51
CA THR A 37 -15.63 -35.15 40.87
C THR A 37 -14.91 -35.84 42.03
N GLN A 38 -15.65 -36.26 43.05
CA GLN A 38 -15.19 -37.21 44.07
C GLN A 38 -15.13 -38.62 43.47
N LEU A 39 -13.96 -39.26 43.54
CA LEU A 39 -13.82 -40.69 43.29
C LEU A 39 -13.80 -41.43 44.64
N ASP A 40 -14.86 -42.17 44.94
CA ASP A 40 -14.92 -43.04 46.11
C ASP A 40 -14.39 -44.43 45.75
N PHE A 41 -13.29 -44.85 46.38
CA PHE A 41 -12.73 -46.19 46.25
C PHE A 41 -12.83 -46.91 47.58
N SER A 42 -13.83 -47.78 47.70
CA SER A 42 -13.91 -48.75 48.79
C SER A 42 -12.90 -49.89 48.54
N SER A 43 -11.75 -49.83 49.19
CA SER A 43 -10.86 -50.99 49.35
C SER A 43 -10.82 -51.42 50.82
N ARG A 44 -11.08 -52.71 51.04
CA ARG A 44 -10.90 -53.36 52.35
C ARG A 44 -9.45 -53.25 52.79
N ASP A 45 -9.31 -52.80 54.03
CA ASP A 45 -8.19 -52.83 54.99
C ASP A 45 -6.86 -53.46 54.55
N ILE A 46 -5.76 -52.69 54.61
CA ILE A 46 -4.39 -53.12 55.02
C ILE A 46 -3.55 -51.86 55.34
N THR A 47 -3.34 -51.66 56.65
CA THR A 47 -2.29 -50.90 57.38
C THR A 47 -1.77 -49.56 56.82
N ARG A 48 -2.19 -48.48 57.50
CA ARG A 48 -1.64 -47.11 57.44
C ARG A 48 -0.12 -47.08 57.68
N ARG A 49 0.60 -46.35 56.82
CA ARG A 49 1.88 -45.69 57.13
C ARG A 49 1.61 -44.16 57.09
N PRO A 50 1.98 -43.37 58.11
CA PRO A 50 1.65 -41.95 58.10
C PRO A 50 2.58 -41.22 57.11
N VAL A 51 2.00 -40.62 56.07
CA VAL A 51 2.68 -39.59 55.29
C VAL A 51 2.53 -38.29 56.06
N VAL A 52 3.65 -37.75 56.53
CA VAL A 52 3.73 -36.41 57.12
C VAL A 52 3.34 -35.41 56.03
N SER A 53 2.15 -34.84 56.17
CA SER A 53 1.72 -33.68 55.38
C SER A 53 2.40 -32.45 55.97
N GLU A 54 3.48 -32.03 55.33
CA GLU A 54 4.14 -30.76 55.60
C GLU A 54 3.14 -29.65 55.24
N LYS A 55 2.60 -28.97 56.26
CA LYS A 55 1.82 -27.75 56.06
C LYS A 55 2.75 -26.68 55.52
N GLY A 56 2.78 -26.51 54.20
CA GLY A 56 3.38 -25.36 53.55
C GLY A 56 2.72 -24.09 54.07
N THR A 57 3.47 -23.30 54.81
CA THR A 57 3.10 -21.95 55.25
C THR A 57 2.80 -21.09 54.03
N CYS A 58 1.74 -20.29 54.11
CA CYS A 58 1.38 -19.29 53.10
C CYS A 58 2.57 -18.33 52.90
N ALA A 59 3.33 -18.54 51.82
CA ALA A 59 4.39 -17.65 51.43
C ALA A 59 3.76 -16.31 51.01
N ALA A 60 4.17 -15.24 51.70
CA ALA A 60 3.89 -13.87 51.28
C ALA A 60 4.16 -13.75 49.77
N SER A 61 3.21 -13.15 49.04
CA SER A 61 3.26 -12.97 47.58
C SER A 61 4.69 -12.68 47.13
N PRO A 62 5.29 -13.51 46.25
CA PRO A 62 6.68 -13.35 45.89
C PRO A 62 6.90 -11.95 45.34
N ARG A 63 7.79 -11.17 45.96
CA ARG A 63 8.23 -9.84 45.49
C ARG A 63 8.75 -9.83 44.03
N TRP A 64 8.90 -11.00 43.45
CA TRP A 64 9.28 -11.28 42.07
C TRP A 64 8.13 -11.10 41.08
N CYS A 65 6.88 -11.23 41.53
CA CYS A 65 5.69 -11.09 40.70
C CYS A 65 5.56 -9.70 40.05
N PRO A 66 5.71 -8.56 40.76
CA PRO A 66 5.69 -7.24 40.12
C PRO A 66 6.86 -7.05 39.14
N ILE A 67 8.04 -7.62 39.44
CA ILE A 67 9.22 -7.53 38.57
C ILE A 67 8.99 -8.31 37.26
N ALA A 68 8.36 -9.49 37.33
CA ALA A 68 8.00 -10.26 36.14
C ALA A 68 6.97 -9.52 35.28
N VAL A 69 5.99 -8.86 35.91
CA VAL A 69 4.98 -8.06 35.19
C VAL A 69 5.61 -6.83 34.53
N THR A 70 6.50 -6.10 35.21
CA THR A 70 7.17 -4.93 34.61
C THR A 70 8.09 -5.33 33.46
N LEU A 71 8.83 -6.44 33.58
CA LEU A 71 9.63 -6.98 32.49
C LEU A 71 8.77 -7.44 31.30
N GLY A 72 7.62 -8.05 31.57
CA GLY A 72 6.66 -8.43 30.54
C GLY A 72 6.10 -7.22 29.79
N ILE A 73 5.67 -6.18 30.51
CA ILE A 73 5.19 -4.93 29.92
C ILE A 73 6.31 -4.25 29.11
N LEU A 74 7.52 -4.17 29.64
CA LEU A 74 8.67 -3.59 28.94
C LEU A 74 8.98 -4.36 27.65
N CYS A 75 8.96 -5.68 27.69
CA CYS A 75 9.15 -6.53 26.52
C CYS A 75 8.06 -6.29 25.47
N LEU A 76 6.79 -6.24 25.88
CA LEU A 76 5.68 -5.92 24.98
C LEU A 76 5.83 -4.54 24.34
N VAL A 77 6.21 -3.53 25.12
CA VAL A 77 6.46 -2.17 24.60
C VAL A 77 7.60 -2.17 23.59
N ILE A 78 8.71 -2.86 23.88
CA ILE A 78 9.85 -2.98 22.96
C ILE A 78 9.44 -3.72 21.68
N LEU A 79 8.65 -4.79 21.78
CA LEU A 79 8.14 -5.52 20.63
C LEU A 79 7.23 -4.65 19.77
N VAL A 80 6.31 -3.90 20.38
CA VAL A 80 5.45 -2.95 19.66
C VAL A 80 6.28 -1.86 18.98
N ILE A 81 7.28 -1.29 19.67
CA ILE A 81 8.20 -0.31 19.08
C ILE A 81 8.98 -0.93 17.92
N ALA A 82 9.49 -2.14 18.04
CA ALA A 82 10.21 -2.82 16.97
C ALA A 82 9.31 -3.11 15.75
N VAL A 83 8.06 -3.50 15.97
CA VAL A 83 7.06 -3.68 14.90
C VAL A 83 6.70 -2.34 14.25
N VAL A 84 6.50 -1.28 15.04
CA VAL A 84 6.22 0.06 14.50
C VAL A 84 7.42 0.58 13.72
N LEU A 85 8.64 0.51 14.25
CA LEU A 85 9.85 0.90 13.55
C LEU A 85 10.09 0.06 12.28
N GLY A 86 9.80 -1.24 12.35
CA GLY A 86 9.88 -2.16 11.19
C GLY A 86 8.85 -1.84 10.10
N THR A 87 7.61 -1.55 10.48
CA THR A 87 6.54 -1.16 9.53
C THR A 87 6.77 0.23 8.93
N MET A 88 7.28 1.18 9.71
CA MET A 88 7.65 2.52 9.24
C MET A 88 8.89 2.50 8.32
N GLY A 89 9.75 1.49 8.45
CA GLY A 89 10.96 1.32 7.64
C GLY A 89 10.73 0.82 6.20
N VAL A 90 9.49 0.51 5.79
CA VAL A 90 9.18 -0.16 4.51
C VAL A 90 8.61 0.79 3.44
N LEU A 91 8.30 2.04 3.78
CA LEU A 91 7.82 3.03 2.80
C LEU A 91 8.90 4.04 2.39
N VAL A 92 10.14 3.59 2.21
CA VAL A 92 11.09 4.39 1.42
C VAL A 92 10.66 4.25 -0.04
N SER A 93 9.80 5.18 -0.48
CA SER A 93 9.41 5.34 -1.87
C SER A 93 10.65 5.72 -2.68
N SER A 94 11.38 4.72 -3.18
CA SER A 94 12.55 4.91 -4.02
C SER A 94 12.14 4.92 -5.48
N CYS A 95 12.87 5.69 -6.30
CA CYS A 95 12.62 5.72 -7.72
C CYS A 95 12.93 4.36 -8.39
N PRO A 96 12.19 3.98 -9.45
CA PRO A 96 12.53 2.78 -10.21
C PRO A 96 13.96 2.85 -10.78
N PRO A 97 14.57 1.71 -11.14
CA PRO A 97 15.89 1.69 -11.77
C PRO A 97 15.94 2.59 -13.01
N ASN A 98 17.05 3.34 -13.17
CA ASN A 98 17.29 4.30 -14.25
C ASN A 98 16.45 5.58 -14.20
N TRP A 99 15.74 5.84 -13.10
CA TRP A 99 15.09 7.13 -12.84
C TRP A 99 15.96 7.97 -11.90
N ILE A 100 15.96 9.28 -12.13
CA ILE A 100 16.67 10.24 -11.30
C ILE A 100 15.70 10.75 -10.22
N MET A 101 16.07 10.63 -8.95
CA MET A 101 15.30 11.18 -7.85
C MET A 101 15.64 12.66 -7.65
N HIS A 102 14.63 13.51 -7.58
CA HIS A 102 14.78 14.91 -7.18
C HIS A 102 13.55 15.36 -6.40
N GLU A 103 13.76 15.82 -5.17
CA GLU A 103 12.70 16.11 -4.20
C GLU A 103 11.72 14.93 -4.04
N ASN A 104 10.43 15.13 -4.28
CA ASN A 104 9.38 14.11 -4.12
C ASN A 104 8.91 13.52 -5.46
N SER A 105 9.80 13.52 -6.45
CA SER A 105 9.54 13.05 -7.81
C SER A 105 10.71 12.23 -8.37
N CYS A 106 10.38 11.36 -9.31
CA CYS A 106 11.30 10.58 -10.13
C CYS A 106 11.20 11.04 -11.59
N TYR A 107 12.34 11.18 -12.24
CA TYR A 107 12.43 11.67 -13.62
C TYR A 107 13.14 10.65 -14.51
N LEU A 108 12.60 10.38 -15.70
CA LEU A 108 13.20 9.53 -16.71
C LEU A 108 13.41 10.34 -17.99
N PHE A 109 14.67 10.48 -18.40
CA PHE A 109 15.03 11.03 -19.70
C PHE A 109 15.00 9.91 -20.72
N SER A 110 13.99 9.91 -21.59
CA SER A 110 13.83 8.87 -22.61
C SER A 110 15.00 8.91 -23.59
N THR A 111 15.45 7.72 -23.99
CA THR A 111 16.46 7.53 -25.05
C THR A 111 15.83 7.33 -26.43
N SER A 112 14.49 7.31 -26.53
CA SER A 112 13.79 7.18 -27.80
C SER A 112 13.38 8.55 -28.38
N LEU A 113 13.54 8.67 -29.70
CA LEU A 113 13.05 9.81 -30.49
C LEU A 113 11.63 9.51 -30.96
N ASP A 114 10.66 10.22 -30.39
CA ASP A 114 9.24 9.99 -30.63
C ASP A 114 8.47 11.31 -30.79
N SER A 115 7.28 11.25 -31.37
CA SER A 115 6.35 12.38 -31.40
C SER A 115 5.79 12.64 -30.00
N TRP A 116 5.33 13.87 -29.73
CA TRP A 116 4.82 14.24 -28.40
C TRP A 116 3.72 13.28 -27.90
N VAL A 117 2.79 12.90 -28.79
CA VAL A 117 1.69 11.98 -28.48
C VAL A 117 2.20 10.58 -28.12
N ARG A 118 3.26 10.12 -28.78
CA ARG A 118 3.86 8.81 -28.54
C ARG A 118 4.70 8.81 -27.26
N SER A 119 5.45 9.88 -27.00
CA SER A 119 6.16 10.09 -25.74
C SER A 119 5.20 10.13 -24.54
N LYS A 120 4.09 10.87 -24.64
CA LYS A 120 3.02 10.87 -23.64
C LYS A 120 2.52 9.45 -23.33
N ARG A 121 2.28 8.65 -24.37
CA ARG A 121 1.85 7.26 -24.22
C ARG A 121 2.91 6.41 -23.51
N GLN A 122 4.19 6.56 -23.85
CA GLN A 122 5.28 5.84 -23.19
C GLN A 122 5.38 6.18 -21.71
N CYS A 123 5.33 7.47 -21.34
CA CYS A 123 5.32 7.85 -19.93
C CYS A 123 4.10 7.26 -19.20
N SER A 124 2.91 7.32 -19.82
CA SER A 124 1.70 6.71 -19.25
C SER A 124 1.82 5.20 -19.03
N GLN A 125 2.44 4.47 -19.96
CA GLN A 125 2.70 3.03 -19.81
C GLN A 125 3.65 2.70 -18.65
N LEU A 126 4.49 3.64 -18.24
CA LEU A 126 5.38 3.51 -17.07
C LEU A 126 4.71 3.96 -15.76
N GLY A 127 3.42 4.30 -15.79
CA GLY A 127 2.70 4.85 -14.64
C GLY A 127 3.23 6.22 -14.23
N SER A 128 3.52 7.05 -15.22
CA SER A 128 4.08 8.41 -15.10
C SER A 128 3.41 9.34 -16.12
N THR A 129 3.69 10.64 -16.05
CA THR A 129 3.25 11.63 -17.06
C THR A 129 4.46 12.21 -17.77
N LEU A 130 4.27 12.93 -18.88
CA LEU A 130 5.34 13.84 -19.31
C LEU A 130 5.58 14.89 -18.20
N LEU A 131 6.82 15.38 -18.15
CA LEU A 131 7.29 16.35 -17.17
C LEU A 131 6.33 17.53 -17.01
N LYS A 132 5.92 17.80 -15.78
CA LYS A 132 5.20 19.01 -15.39
C LYS A 132 6.11 19.84 -14.50
N ILE A 133 6.38 21.07 -14.91
CA ILE A 133 7.23 21.97 -14.12
C ILE A 133 6.35 22.79 -13.18
N ASP A 134 6.31 22.41 -11.91
CA ASP A 134 5.49 23.00 -10.86
C ASP A 134 6.26 24.02 -10.00
N SER A 135 7.60 24.01 -10.02
CA SER A 135 8.43 24.91 -9.20
C SER A 135 9.69 25.44 -9.88
N SER A 136 10.25 26.53 -9.33
CA SER A 136 11.52 27.09 -9.81
C SER A 136 12.72 26.16 -9.56
N LYS A 137 12.70 25.41 -8.46
CA LYS A 137 13.75 24.42 -8.14
C LYS A 137 13.75 23.26 -9.13
N GLU A 138 12.56 22.77 -9.46
CA GLU A 138 12.38 21.74 -10.48
C GLU A 138 12.84 22.24 -11.85
N LEU A 139 12.45 23.46 -12.24
CA LEU A 139 12.92 24.07 -13.48
C LEU A 139 14.46 24.15 -13.53
N GLU A 140 15.10 24.57 -12.44
CA GLU A 140 16.56 24.64 -12.35
C GLU A 140 17.22 23.26 -12.47
N PHE A 141 16.66 22.25 -11.79
CA PHE A 141 17.13 20.87 -11.90
C PHE A 141 17.04 20.37 -13.34
N ILE A 142 15.89 20.51 -13.99
CA ILE A 142 15.67 20.06 -15.37
C ILE A 142 16.59 20.83 -16.34
N ALA A 143 16.72 22.14 -16.19
CA ALA A 143 17.59 22.95 -17.03
C ALA A 143 19.07 22.49 -16.95
N ARG A 144 19.56 22.15 -15.76
CA ARG A 144 20.91 21.59 -15.59
C ARG A 144 21.06 20.22 -16.27
N GLN A 145 20.07 19.33 -16.14
CA GLN A 145 20.10 18.01 -16.80
C GLN A 145 20.10 18.15 -18.33
N VAL A 146 19.22 18.99 -18.88
CA VAL A 146 19.08 19.18 -20.32
C VAL A 146 20.31 19.91 -20.90
N SER A 147 20.88 20.88 -20.18
CA SER A 147 22.09 21.60 -20.62
C SER A 147 23.33 20.70 -20.69
N SER A 148 23.34 19.55 -20.00
CA SER A 148 24.41 18.55 -20.16
C SER A 148 24.31 17.77 -21.49
N GLN A 149 23.19 17.91 -22.19
CA GLN A 149 22.91 17.26 -23.48
C GLN A 149 22.51 18.33 -24.52
N PRO A 150 23.44 19.21 -24.94
CA PRO A 150 23.11 20.41 -25.70
C PRO A 150 22.55 20.14 -27.10
N ASP A 151 22.79 18.95 -27.67
CA ASP A 151 22.26 18.56 -28.98
C ASP A 151 20.84 17.98 -28.90
N ASN A 152 20.33 17.71 -27.69
CA ASN A 152 19.06 17.03 -27.48
C ASN A 152 17.96 18.03 -27.10
N SER A 153 16.75 17.78 -27.62
CA SER A 153 15.52 18.45 -27.19
C SER A 153 14.60 17.43 -26.54
N PHE A 154 13.82 17.88 -25.55
CA PHE A 154 12.98 17.00 -24.75
C PHE A 154 11.55 17.50 -24.64
N TRP A 155 10.59 16.70 -25.08
CA TRP A 155 9.17 16.94 -24.85
C TRP A 155 8.85 17.03 -23.36
N ILE A 156 8.01 18.01 -23.02
CA ILE A 156 7.41 18.19 -21.68
C ILE A 156 5.89 18.07 -21.79
N GLY A 157 5.19 17.96 -20.67
CA GLY A 157 3.75 17.68 -20.61
C GLY A 157 2.83 18.84 -20.98
N LEU A 158 3.34 19.86 -21.67
CA LEU A 158 2.59 21.05 -22.02
C LEU A 158 2.15 21.02 -23.48
N SER A 159 0.85 21.24 -23.71
CA SER A 159 0.25 21.24 -25.04
C SER A 159 -0.97 22.16 -25.11
N ARG A 160 -1.43 22.49 -26.32
CA ARG A 160 -2.69 23.24 -26.55
C ARG A 160 -3.46 22.62 -27.70
N HIS A 161 -4.79 22.69 -27.65
CA HIS A 161 -5.62 22.14 -28.72
C HIS A 161 -5.58 22.97 -30.01
N GLN A 162 -5.53 24.30 -29.88
CA GLN A 162 -5.54 25.26 -30.98
C GLN A 162 -4.54 26.37 -30.69
N LYS A 163 -4.05 27.05 -31.74
CA LYS A 163 -2.97 28.06 -31.64
C LYS A 163 -3.27 29.18 -30.64
N GLU A 164 -4.53 29.63 -30.59
CA GLU A 164 -5.01 30.70 -29.70
C GLU A 164 -5.53 30.17 -28.35
N GLY A 165 -5.53 28.85 -28.16
CA GLY A 165 -5.97 28.23 -26.92
C GLY A 165 -4.95 28.35 -25.78
N PRO A 166 -5.38 28.16 -24.53
CA PRO A 166 -4.47 28.12 -23.39
C PRO A 166 -3.53 26.90 -23.49
N TRP A 167 -2.32 27.07 -22.97
CA TRP A 167 -1.41 25.96 -22.70
C TRP A 167 -1.89 25.18 -21.49
N LEU A 168 -1.99 23.86 -21.62
CA LEU A 168 -2.49 22.95 -20.61
C LEU A 168 -1.44 21.88 -20.32
N TRP A 169 -1.30 21.56 -19.04
CA TRP A 169 -0.56 20.39 -18.57
C TRP A 169 -1.39 19.11 -18.75
N GLU A 170 -0.75 17.95 -18.64
CA GLU A 170 -1.45 16.66 -18.80
C GLU A 170 -2.55 16.42 -17.75
N ASP A 171 -2.45 17.04 -16.58
CA ASP A 171 -3.46 16.99 -15.51
C ASP A 171 -4.63 17.97 -15.73
N GLY A 172 -4.61 18.73 -16.83
CA GLY A 172 -5.62 19.72 -17.18
C GLY A 172 -5.42 21.10 -16.52
N SER A 173 -4.39 21.27 -15.69
CA SER A 173 -4.08 22.59 -15.12
C SER A 173 -3.56 23.55 -16.18
N ILE A 174 -3.95 24.83 -16.05
CA ILE A 174 -3.56 25.89 -16.98
C ILE A 174 -2.14 26.34 -16.68
N PHE A 175 -1.32 26.46 -17.72
CA PHE A 175 0.03 27.02 -17.61
C PHE A 175 0.01 28.48 -17.16
N SER A 176 0.90 28.81 -16.22
CA SER A 176 1.15 30.18 -15.77
C SER A 176 2.54 30.63 -16.20
N SER A 177 2.63 31.82 -16.81
CA SER A 177 3.88 32.42 -17.29
C SER A 177 4.81 32.93 -16.18
N ASN A 178 4.44 32.75 -14.91
CA ASN A 178 5.24 33.19 -13.76
C ASN A 178 6.54 32.40 -13.58
N LEU A 179 6.59 31.14 -14.03
CA LEU A 179 7.77 30.27 -13.86
C LEU A 179 8.76 30.38 -15.03
N PHE A 180 8.24 30.39 -16.26
CA PHE A 180 9.03 30.48 -17.47
C PHE A 180 8.22 31.03 -18.64
N GLN A 181 8.89 31.37 -19.73
CA GLN A 181 8.26 31.80 -20.98
C GLN A 181 8.46 30.75 -22.07
N ILE A 182 7.44 30.57 -22.91
CA ILE A 182 7.47 29.69 -24.07
C ILE A 182 7.83 30.55 -25.28
N ARG A 183 8.94 30.23 -25.95
CA ARG A 183 9.36 30.91 -27.18
C ARG A 183 8.70 30.28 -28.39
N SER A 184 8.18 31.11 -29.28
CA SER A 184 7.62 30.65 -30.54
C SER A 184 8.73 30.26 -31.51
N THR A 185 8.59 29.10 -32.15
CA THR A 185 9.44 28.66 -33.28
C THR A 185 8.69 28.71 -34.61
N VAL A 186 7.46 29.19 -34.59
CA VAL A 186 6.62 29.36 -35.77
C VAL A 186 7.31 30.34 -36.73
N MET A 187 7.77 29.82 -37.87
CA MET A 187 8.24 30.64 -38.99
C MET A 187 7.14 30.93 -40.01
N GLU A 188 6.04 30.15 -40.00
CA GLU A 188 4.94 30.25 -40.96
C GLU A 188 3.59 30.36 -40.24
N GLU A 189 2.73 31.29 -40.64
CA GLU A 189 1.48 31.58 -39.93
C GLU A 189 0.52 30.39 -39.79
N ASN A 190 0.63 29.39 -40.67
CA ASN A 190 -0.30 28.27 -40.79
C ASN A 190 0.11 27.00 -40.01
N SER A 191 1.29 26.98 -39.37
CA SER A 191 1.70 25.83 -38.54
C SER A 191 1.16 25.96 -37.12
N SER A 192 0.44 24.93 -36.66
CA SER A 192 -0.06 24.86 -35.29
C SER A 192 1.00 24.20 -34.38
N HIS A 193 1.92 25.00 -33.87
CA HIS A 193 2.92 24.56 -32.89
C HIS A 193 2.25 24.35 -31.53
N ASN A 194 1.68 23.16 -31.32
CA ASN A 194 0.76 22.91 -30.23
C ASN A 194 1.36 22.07 -29.08
N CYS A 195 2.65 21.76 -29.16
CA CYS A 195 3.37 21.00 -28.14
C CYS A 195 4.64 21.74 -27.73
N VAL A 196 5.18 21.42 -26.57
CA VAL A 196 6.30 22.15 -25.99
C VAL A 196 7.44 21.21 -25.64
N TRP A 197 8.66 21.63 -25.99
CA TRP A 197 9.87 20.97 -25.55
C TRP A 197 10.81 21.94 -24.84
N ILE A 198 11.81 21.40 -24.16
CA ILE A 198 12.95 22.14 -23.63
C ILE A 198 14.22 21.74 -24.39
N HIS A 199 15.03 22.73 -24.74
CA HIS A 199 16.32 22.55 -25.38
C HIS A 199 17.36 23.43 -24.69
N VAL A 200 18.44 22.80 -24.21
CA VAL A 200 19.43 23.38 -23.29
C VAL A 200 18.76 23.88 -22.01
N SER A 201 18.29 25.12 -21.99
CA SER A 201 17.59 25.75 -20.86
C SER A 201 16.40 26.61 -21.31
N ILE A 202 16.03 26.51 -22.59
CA ILE A 202 15.01 27.36 -23.21
C ILE A 202 13.84 26.50 -23.64
N ILE A 203 12.64 26.99 -23.38
CA ILE A 203 11.39 26.28 -23.64
C ILE A 203 10.77 26.87 -24.91
N TYR A 204 10.41 26.00 -25.85
CA TYR A 204 9.90 26.37 -27.15
C TYR A 204 8.61 25.63 -27.48
N ASP A 205 7.70 26.30 -28.18
CA ASP A 205 6.63 25.59 -28.87
C ASP A 205 7.17 24.88 -30.12
N GLN A 206 6.49 23.82 -30.54
CA GLN A 206 6.84 23.00 -31.68
C GLN A 206 5.64 22.25 -32.26
N LEU A 207 5.82 21.76 -33.49
CA LEU A 207 4.93 20.79 -34.10
C LEU A 207 4.99 19.45 -33.33
N CYS A 208 3.83 18.99 -32.85
CA CYS A 208 3.71 17.75 -32.07
C CYS A 208 4.19 16.49 -32.81
N SER A 209 4.29 16.54 -34.15
CA SER A 209 4.74 15.44 -35.00
C SER A 209 6.27 15.32 -35.11
N VAL A 210 7.01 16.35 -34.68
CA VAL A 210 8.49 16.31 -34.67
C VAL A 210 8.96 15.20 -33.74
N LEU A 211 10.02 14.50 -34.14
CA LEU A 211 10.63 13.47 -33.32
C LEU A 211 11.62 14.11 -32.35
N SER A 212 11.47 13.83 -31.07
CA SER A 212 12.32 14.35 -30.02
C SER A 212 12.40 13.37 -28.86
N TYR A 213 13.36 13.58 -27.96
CA TYR A 213 13.39 12.86 -26.69
C TYR A 213 12.27 13.38 -25.79
N SER A 214 12.09 12.78 -24.62
CA SER A 214 11.07 13.22 -23.67
C SER A 214 11.53 13.03 -22.25
N ILE A 215 10.92 13.77 -21.33
CA ILE A 215 11.14 13.59 -19.90
C ILE A 215 9.82 13.11 -19.30
N CYS A 216 9.84 11.92 -18.70
CA CYS A 216 8.73 11.42 -17.90
C CYS A 216 8.95 11.78 -16.43
N GLU A 217 7.86 12.04 -15.71
CA GLU A 217 7.84 12.37 -14.30
C GLU A 217 6.84 11.49 -13.55
N LYS A 218 7.28 10.96 -12.40
CA LYS A 218 6.45 10.18 -11.49
C LYS A 218 6.58 10.74 -10.07
N LYS A 219 5.49 11.21 -9.49
CA LYS A 219 5.45 11.62 -8.07
C LYS A 219 5.60 10.38 -7.17
N LEU A 220 6.36 10.53 -6.08
CA LEU A 220 6.55 9.51 -5.03
C LEU A 220 5.38 9.48 -4.05
#